data_AF-A0A3B3SLD9-F1
#
_entry.id   AF-A0A3B3SLD9-F1
#
_cell.length_a   1.000
_cell.length_b   1.000
_cell.length_c   1.000
_cell.angle_alpha   90.00
_cell.angle_beta   90.00
_cell.angle_gamma   90.00
#
_symmetry.space_group_name_H-M   'P 1'
#
loop_
_entity.id
_entity.type
_entity.pdbx_description
1 polymer ?
#
loop_
_entity_poly.entity_id
_entity_poly.type
_entity_poly.pdbx_seq_one_letter_code
_entity_poly.pdbx_strand_id
1 'polypeptide(L)'
;MGSVLAASSSPPAPRGPGQVSVPPGFTMPPVSSLPTPPNVGGQVGEVESPLPNPGAFEECHRKCKVHFMLAALPLPARQVNHTLSLSTLGDSSYRFGATYVGCKQTGPAESFPVMVGDMDNSGNLNAQVIHQLTERVRSKMAFQTQQQKFVNWQCDAEYRGSDFTTAVTLGNPDLLLGSGIMVAHYLQSVTASLALGGELVYHCRPGEQGAVLSLTGRYTGTNYIATVTVGGAGAHASYYHRANEQLQLGVEFEASSRMQDTSVSFGYQLDVPKTNLLFKGSIDSNWVVGATLEKKLLPLPLSLALGAFLNHRKNKFHCGFGITIG
;
A
#
# COMPACT_ATOMS: atom_id res chain seq x y z
N MET A 1 42.65 52.63 -11.94
CA MET A 1 43.06 51.55 -12.87
C MET A 1 41.85 50.61 -12.97
N GLY A 2 40.89 50.78 -13.88
CA GLY A 2 40.96 50.45 -15.32
C GLY A 2 41.15 48.93 -15.47
N SER A 3 40.25 48.08 -15.99
CA SER A 3 39.31 48.19 -17.11
C SER A 3 38.26 47.07 -17.05
N VAL A 4 37.10 47.31 -17.68
CA VAL A 4 36.02 46.37 -18.03
C VAL A 4 36.39 45.62 -19.33
N LEU A 5 36.12 44.31 -19.44
CA LEU A 5 35.95 43.51 -20.68
C LEU A 5 35.08 42.28 -20.32
N ALA A 6 33.83 42.12 -20.78
CA ALA A 6 33.32 41.83 -22.13
C ALA A 6 33.49 40.35 -22.57
N ALA A 7 32.37 39.81 -23.05
CA ALA A 7 32.11 38.43 -23.48
C ALA A 7 33.00 37.94 -24.63
N SER A 8 33.20 36.61 -24.74
CA SER A 8 33.12 35.89 -26.01
C SER A 8 33.24 34.37 -25.84
N SER A 9 32.73 33.70 -26.87
CA SER A 9 32.38 32.30 -27.11
C SER A 9 33.51 31.26 -27.03
N SER A 10 33.07 30.02 -26.79
CA SER A 10 33.83 28.77 -26.93
C SER A 10 34.34 28.48 -28.35
N PRO A 11 35.46 27.72 -28.46
CA PRO A 11 35.59 26.71 -29.50
C PRO A 11 36.09 25.32 -29.00
N PRO A 12 36.03 24.27 -29.85
CA PRO A 12 35.81 22.87 -29.43
C PRO A 12 37.07 21.96 -29.42
N ALA A 13 36.84 20.72 -28.97
CA ALA A 13 37.79 19.62 -28.76
C ALA A 13 38.60 19.18 -30.00
N PRO A 14 39.83 18.65 -29.82
CA PRO A 14 40.61 18.07 -30.91
C PRO A 14 40.23 16.60 -31.19
N ARG A 15 40.01 16.30 -32.48
CA ARG A 15 40.06 14.96 -33.08
C ARG A 15 41.20 14.91 -34.10
N GLY A 16 41.84 13.76 -34.23
CA GLY A 16 42.60 13.36 -35.43
C GLY A 16 42.53 11.85 -35.62
N PRO A 17 42.95 11.28 -36.76
CA PRO A 17 42.78 11.78 -38.13
C PRO A 17 42.20 10.68 -39.08
N GLY A 18 41.69 11.10 -40.25
CA GLY A 18 41.56 10.22 -41.44
C GLY A 18 40.23 10.25 -42.19
N GLN A 19 39.93 11.38 -42.82
CA GLN A 19 38.91 11.64 -43.86
C GLN A 19 38.76 10.52 -44.91
N VAL A 20 37.53 10.28 -45.42
CA VAL A 20 37.10 10.66 -46.79
C VAL A 20 35.56 10.85 -46.83
N SER A 21 35.11 11.94 -47.44
CA SER A 21 33.71 12.35 -47.67
C SER A 21 33.16 11.75 -48.97
N VAL A 22 31.89 11.29 -48.98
CA VAL A 22 31.15 10.92 -50.21
C VAL A 22 29.86 11.75 -50.27
N PRO A 23 29.54 12.41 -51.40
CA PRO A 23 28.35 13.26 -51.54
C PRO A 23 27.07 12.46 -51.86
N PRO A 24 25.87 13.03 -51.63
CA PRO A 24 24.61 12.30 -51.70
C PRO A 24 24.07 12.20 -53.14
N GLY A 25 23.58 11.00 -53.49
CA GLY A 25 22.71 10.79 -54.65
C GLY A 25 23.35 10.00 -55.79
N PHE A 26 23.41 8.67 -55.66
CA PHE A 26 23.29 7.72 -56.77
C PHE A 26 22.77 6.39 -56.22
N THR A 27 21.60 5.98 -56.72
CA THR A 27 20.93 4.71 -56.48
C THR A 27 21.60 3.59 -57.27
N MET A 28 21.51 2.33 -56.81
CA MET A 28 21.24 1.11 -57.61
C MET A 28 21.22 -0.18 -56.73
N PRO A 29 20.64 -1.30 -57.20
CA PRO A 29 19.57 -2.07 -56.53
C PRO A 29 20.04 -3.34 -55.76
N PRO A 30 19.15 -4.04 -55.03
CA PRO A 30 19.53 -5.23 -54.27
C PRO A 30 19.56 -6.49 -55.17
N VAL A 31 20.56 -7.34 -54.96
CA VAL A 31 20.65 -8.66 -55.59
C VAL A 31 20.08 -9.71 -54.62
N SER A 32 18.92 -10.26 -54.98
CA SER A 32 18.33 -11.53 -54.51
C SER A 32 19.02 -12.70 -55.24
N SER A 33 19.09 -13.98 -54.84
CA SER A 33 18.33 -14.85 -53.92
C SER A 33 18.95 -16.28 -53.97
N LEU A 34 18.76 -17.19 -53.00
CA LEU A 34 17.88 -18.41 -52.99
C LEU A 34 18.56 -19.53 -52.10
N PRO A 35 17.93 -20.67 -51.71
CA PRO A 35 16.73 -20.84 -50.85
C PRO A 35 16.79 -22.06 -49.87
N THR A 36 15.84 -22.17 -48.92
CA THR A 36 15.39 -23.48 -48.37
C THR A 36 13.90 -23.40 -47.94
N PRO A 37 13.14 -24.52 -47.97
CA PRO A 37 11.72 -24.59 -48.38
C PRO A 37 10.69 -24.46 -47.23
N PRO A 38 9.37 -24.41 -47.56
CA PRO A 38 8.32 -23.90 -46.67
C PRO A 38 7.64 -25.00 -45.85
N ASN A 39 7.12 -24.66 -44.68
CA ASN A 39 6.06 -25.44 -44.05
C ASN A 39 4.99 -24.53 -43.43
N VAL A 40 3.88 -24.44 -44.17
CA VAL A 40 2.46 -24.46 -43.77
C VAL A 40 2.08 -23.80 -42.44
N GLY A 41 1.17 -22.82 -42.58
CA GLY A 41 0.59 -22.02 -41.53
C GLY A 41 0.12 -22.78 -40.28
N GLY A 42 0.52 -22.24 -39.13
CA GLY A 42 -0.15 -22.41 -37.86
C GLY A 42 -0.80 -21.09 -37.48
N GLN A 43 -2.05 -21.18 -37.06
CA GLN A 43 -2.89 -20.10 -36.54
C GLN A 43 -2.09 -19.12 -35.67
N VAL A 44 -2.33 -17.82 -35.88
CA VAL A 44 -2.11 -16.83 -34.82
C VAL A 44 -3.12 -17.17 -33.72
N GLY A 45 -2.74 -18.08 -32.83
CA GLY A 45 -3.36 -18.13 -31.52
C GLY A 45 -3.11 -16.77 -30.89
N GLU A 46 -4.18 -16.11 -30.46
CA GLU A 46 -4.06 -15.01 -29.50
C GLU A 46 -3.19 -15.54 -28.37
N VAL A 47 -1.94 -15.08 -28.31
CA VAL A 47 -1.17 -15.16 -27.08
C VAL A 47 -1.91 -14.22 -26.16
N GLU A 48 -2.88 -14.75 -25.40
CA GLU A 48 -3.52 -14.02 -24.32
C GLU A 48 -2.41 -13.36 -23.52
N SER A 49 -2.39 -12.04 -23.53
CA SER A 49 -1.42 -11.27 -22.75
C SER A 49 -1.49 -11.80 -21.31
N PRO A 50 -0.36 -12.19 -20.71
CA PRO A 50 -0.39 -12.82 -19.39
C PRO A 50 -1.12 -11.90 -18.41
N LEU A 51 -2.15 -12.45 -17.76
CA LEU A 51 -2.96 -11.69 -16.82
C LEU A 51 -2.08 -11.11 -15.71
N PRO A 52 -2.28 -9.84 -15.33
CA PRO A 52 -1.48 -9.21 -14.30
C PRO A 52 -1.84 -9.79 -12.92
N ASN A 53 -0.84 -9.87 -12.04
CA ASN A 53 -1.06 -10.28 -10.65
C ASN A 53 -2.00 -9.25 -9.96
N PRO A 54 -3.08 -9.70 -9.30
CA PRO A 54 -4.00 -8.82 -8.60
C PRO A 54 -3.42 -8.19 -7.32
N GLY A 55 -2.25 -8.57 -6.84
CA GLY A 55 -1.70 -8.11 -5.57
C GLY A 55 -2.37 -8.80 -4.37
N ALA A 56 -2.11 -8.28 -3.17
CA ALA A 56 -2.56 -8.91 -1.93
C ALA A 56 -4.06 -8.66 -1.67
N PHE A 57 -4.74 -9.65 -1.07
CA PHE A 57 -6.15 -9.55 -0.69
C PHE A 57 -6.43 -8.37 0.27
N GLU A 58 -5.53 -8.15 1.25
CA GLU A 58 -5.61 -7.02 2.17
C GLU A 58 -5.53 -5.65 1.48
N GLU A 59 -5.02 -5.59 0.24
CA GLU A 59 -4.89 -4.34 -0.50
C GLU A 59 -6.21 -3.92 -1.19
N CYS A 60 -7.17 -4.85 -1.35
CA CYS A 60 -8.45 -4.58 -2.01
C CYS A 60 -9.14 -3.35 -1.42
N HIS A 61 -9.35 -3.31 -0.11
CA HIS A 61 -9.98 -2.16 0.55
C HIS A 61 -8.98 -1.09 0.99
N ARG A 62 -7.67 -1.38 0.95
CA ARG A 62 -6.62 -0.49 1.46
C ARG A 62 -6.61 0.85 0.76
N LYS A 63 -6.82 0.90 -0.56
CA LYS A 63 -6.78 2.18 -1.32
C LYS A 63 -7.90 3.14 -0.90
N CYS A 64 -9.06 2.65 -0.48
CA CYS A 64 -10.09 3.49 0.12
C CYS A 64 -9.73 3.85 1.57
N LYS A 65 -9.28 2.87 2.36
CA LYS A 65 -8.98 3.02 3.80
C LYS A 65 -7.74 3.89 4.10
N VAL A 66 -6.78 3.99 3.17
CA VAL A 66 -5.53 4.79 3.29
C VAL A 66 -5.79 6.31 3.32
N HIS A 67 -7.05 6.75 3.21
CA HIS A 67 -7.43 8.10 3.60
C HIS A 67 -7.23 8.39 5.11
N PHE A 68 -6.90 7.40 5.95
CA PHE A 68 -6.73 7.56 7.40
C PHE A 68 -5.33 7.28 7.98
N MET A 69 -4.33 6.92 7.19
CA MET A 69 -2.99 6.69 7.73
C MET A 69 -1.94 7.59 7.08
N LEU A 70 -1.05 8.10 7.93
CA LEU A 70 0.12 8.88 7.55
C LEU A 70 0.93 8.07 6.53
N ALA A 71 1.28 8.70 5.41
CA ALA A 71 2.09 8.06 4.39
C ALA A 71 3.44 7.66 4.99
N ALA A 72 3.80 6.38 4.89
CA ALA A 72 5.12 5.90 5.26
C ALA A 72 6.17 6.56 4.35
N LEU A 73 6.98 7.44 4.93
CA LEU A 73 8.14 8.03 4.27
C LEU A 73 9.13 6.90 3.91
N PRO A 74 9.88 6.98 2.80
CA PRO A 74 10.97 6.03 2.53
C PRO A 74 11.92 5.98 3.73
N LEU A 75 11.87 4.85 4.44
CA LEU A 75 12.61 4.68 5.68
C LEU A 75 14.10 4.45 5.33
N PRO A 76 15.04 5.19 5.94
CA PRO A 76 16.44 4.80 5.87
C PRO A 76 16.61 3.38 6.44
N ALA A 77 17.67 2.67 6.03
CA ALA A 77 17.93 1.28 6.42
C ALA A 77 17.88 1.03 7.94
N ARG A 78 18.08 2.09 8.74
CA ARG A 78 17.92 2.10 10.19
C ARG A 78 17.24 3.42 10.57
N GLN A 79 16.09 3.33 11.22
CA GLN A 79 15.39 4.49 11.76
C GLN A 79 14.99 4.22 13.20
N VAL A 80 15.21 5.21 14.05
CA VAL A 80 14.70 5.24 15.42
C VAL A 80 13.72 6.39 15.51
N ASN A 81 12.55 6.15 16.10
CA ASN A 81 11.53 7.15 16.32
C ASN A 81 11.14 7.22 17.80
N HIS A 82 10.76 8.43 18.21
CA HIS A 82 10.29 8.71 19.56
C HIS A 82 8.94 9.40 19.41
N THR A 83 7.89 8.73 19.87
CA THR A 83 6.52 9.26 19.80
C THR A 83 6.05 9.61 21.20
N LEU A 84 5.84 10.90 21.46
CA LEU A 84 5.21 11.38 22.68
C LEU A 84 3.76 11.72 22.37
N SER A 85 2.82 10.98 22.97
CA SER A 85 1.39 11.24 22.84
C SER A 85 0.86 11.81 24.15
N LEU A 86 0.49 13.09 24.12
CA LEU A 86 -0.16 13.77 25.23
C LEU A 86 -1.67 13.77 24.96
N SER A 87 -2.43 13.14 25.84
CA SER A 87 -3.89 13.04 25.74
C SER A 87 -4.55 13.84 26.85
N THR A 88 -5.69 14.48 26.54
CA THR A 88 -6.54 15.16 27.52
C THR A 88 -7.65 14.26 28.07
N LEU A 89 -7.87 13.09 27.45
CA LEU A 89 -8.94 12.15 27.80
C LEU A 89 -8.42 10.84 28.41
N GLY A 90 -7.13 10.55 28.26
CA GLY A 90 -6.49 9.34 28.77
C GLY A 90 -5.05 9.61 29.16
N ASP A 91 -4.30 8.54 29.40
CA ASP A 91 -2.93 8.66 29.88
C ASP A 91 -1.99 9.15 28.77
N SER A 92 -1.03 9.99 29.17
CA SER A 92 0.08 10.35 28.31
C SER A 92 1.00 9.15 28.14
N SER A 93 1.35 8.84 26.89
CA SER A 93 2.19 7.70 26.56
C SER A 93 3.44 8.13 25.80
N TYR A 94 4.53 7.45 26.12
CA TYR A 94 5.76 7.53 25.36
C TYR A 94 6.00 6.19 24.69
N ARG A 95 6.27 6.23 23.38
CA ARG A 95 6.55 5.06 22.58
C ARG A 95 7.89 5.23 21.89
N PHE A 96 8.78 4.28 22.16
CA PHE A 96 10.04 4.14 21.46
C PHE A 96 9.87 3.12 20.35
N GLY A 97 10.20 3.48 19.11
CA GLY A 97 10.17 2.55 18.00
C GLY A 97 11.48 2.53 17.22
N ALA A 98 11.81 1.35 16.71
CA ALA A 98 12.94 1.12 15.85
C ALA A 98 12.49 0.37 14.61
N THR A 99 12.91 0.84 13.45
CA THR A 99 12.70 0.16 12.18
C THR A 99 14.04 -0.13 11.53
N TYR A 100 14.21 -1.37 11.10
CA TYR A 100 15.32 -1.83 10.31
C TYR A 100 14.81 -2.32 8.96
N VAL A 101 15.42 -1.82 7.90
CA VAL A 101 15.16 -2.24 6.53
C VAL A 101 16.45 -2.83 5.97
N GLY A 102 16.40 -4.11 5.64
CA GLY A 102 17.53 -4.89 5.15
C GLY A 102 17.96 -4.50 3.74
N CYS A 103 19.16 -4.95 3.37
CA CYS A 103 19.79 -4.57 2.10
C CYS A 103 19.37 -5.46 0.91
N LYS A 104 18.61 -6.54 1.12
CA LYS A 104 18.19 -7.44 0.04
C LYS A 104 17.03 -6.80 -0.71
N GLN A 105 17.37 -6.08 -1.79
CA GLN A 105 16.39 -5.55 -2.73
C GLN A 105 15.96 -6.65 -3.69
N THR A 106 14.69 -7.05 -3.60
CA THR A 106 14.09 -8.01 -4.54
C THR A 106 13.31 -7.30 -5.66
N GLY A 107 13.09 -5.98 -5.53
CA GLY A 107 12.44 -5.15 -6.55
C GLY A 107 12.79 -3.66 -6.42
N PRO A 108 12.37 -2.81 -7.39
CA PRO A 108 12.76 -1.40 -7.47
C PRO A 108 12.27 -0.53 -6.29
N ALA A 109 11.35 -1.03 -5.47
CA ALA A 109 10.82 -0.34 -4.29
C ALA A 109 10.67 -1.24 -3.04
N GLU A 110 11.15 -2.48 -3.08
CA GLU A 110 10.97 -3.45 -1.99
C GLU A 110 12.32 -4.01 -1.50
N SER A 111 12.64 -3.71 -0.25
CA SER A 111 13.85 -4.13 0.44
C SER A 111 13.50 -4.93 1.69
N PHE A 112 14.08 -6.12 1.84
CA PHE A 112 13.80 -7.06 2.92
C PHE A 112 15.09 -7.52 3.61
N PRO A 113 15.01 -8.07 4.84
CA PRO A 113 13.87 -8.05 5.77
C PRO A 113 13.50 -6.65 6.24
N VAL A 114 12.23 -6.43 6.55
CA VAL A 114 11.77 -5.24 7.30
C VAL A 114 11.42 -5.68 8.71
N MET A 115 12.05 -5.10 9.71
CA MET A 115 11.76 -5.34 11.12
C MET A 115 11.34 -4.03 11.76
N VAL A 116 10.17 -4.02 12.38
CA VAL A 116 9.63 -2.89 13.10
C VAL A 116 9.36 -3.36 14.52
N GLY A 117 9.84 -2.63 15.52
CA GLY A 117 9.51 -2.87 16.91
C GLY A 117 9.16 -1.56 17.59
N ASP A 118 8.05 -1.51 18.31
CA ASP A 118 7.68 -0.39 19.17
C ASP A 118 7.33 -0.87 20.58
N MET A 119 7.80 -0.12 21.58
CA MET A 119 7.56 -0.38 22.99
C MET A 119 7.02 0.88 23.65
N ASP A 120 5.95 0.72 24.41
CA ASP A 120 5.40 1.80 25.24
C ASP A 120 5.96 1.80 26.67
N ASN A 121 5.68 2.89 27.39
CA ASN A 121 6.06 3.07 28.80
C ASN A 121 5.44 2.05 29.77
N SER A 122 4.43 1.30 29.34
CA SER A 122 3.75 0.27 30.13
C SER A 122 4.29 -1.13 29.87
N GLY A 123 5.30 -1.27 29.00
CA GLY A 123 5.90 -2.57 28.66
C GLY A 123 5.08 -3.35 27.64
N ASN A 124 4.15 -2.72 26.92
CA ASN A 124 3.51 -3.34 25.76
C ASN A 124 4.47 -3.22 24.57
N LEU A 125 4.88 -4.38 24.06
CA LEU A 125 5.73 -4.49 22.88
C LEU A 125 4.88 -4.89 21.69
N ASN A 126 5.06 -4.20 20.57
CA ASN A 126 4.59 -4.65 19.27
C ASN A 126 5.80 -4.81 18.35
N ALA A 127 5.97 -6.00 17.79
CA ALA A 127 7.08 -6.34 16.92
C ALA A 127 6.55 -7.00 15.65
N GLN A 128 7.00 -6.52 14.49
CA GLN A 128 6.63 -7.04 13.19
C GLN A 128 7.89 -7.32 12.37
N VAL A 129 7.97 -8.52 11.82
CA VAL A 129 9.07 -8.96 10.95
C VAL A 129 8.48 -9.39 9.62
N ILE A 130 8.84 -8.71 8.54
CA ILE A 130 8.45 -9.06 7.17
C ILE A 130 9.70 -9.56 6.45
N HIS A 131 9.64 -10.79 5.97
CA HIS A 131 10.75 -11.41 5.25
C HIS A 131 10.27 -12.08 3.97
N GLN A 132 10.97 -11.80 2.87
CA GLN A 132 10.74 -12.48 1.61
C GLN A 132 11.66 -13.70 1.53
N LEU A 133 11.09 -14.87 1.82
CA LEU A 133 11.80 -16.16 1.82
C LEU A 133 12.25 -16.56 0.41
N THR A 134 11.42 -16.26 -0.60
CA THR A 134 11.68 -16.54 -2.02
C THR A 134 11.08 -15.42 -2.86
N GLU A 135 11.48 -15.26 -4.13
CA GLU A 135 10.92 -14.23 -5.04
C GLU A 135 9.39 -14.18 -5.04
N ARG A 136 8.73 -15.33 -4.83
CA ARG A 136 7.27 -15.47 -4.81
C ARG A 136 6.65 -15.63 -3.43
N VAL A 137 7.45 -15.89 -2.39
CA VAL A 137 6.95 -16.19 -1.03
C VAL A 137 7.37 -15.10 -0.06
N ARG A 138 6.38 -14.46 0.55
CA ARG A 138 6.53 -13.46 1.60
C ARG A 138 5.96 -13.99 2.89
N SER A 139 6.72 -13.93 3.97
CA SER A 139 6.24 -14.20 5.31
C SER A 139 6.25 -12.93 6.14
N LYS A 140 5.24 -12.78 6.99
CA LYS A 140 5.15 -11.71 7.98
C LYS A 140 4.81 -12.33 9.33
N MET A 141 5.54 -11.95 10.35
CA MET A 141 5.31 -12.37 11.73
C MET A 141 5.04 -11.12 12.55
N ALA A 142 3.98 -11.12 13.34
CA ALA A 142 3.64 -10.02 14.24
C ALA A 142 3.47 -10.56 15.66
N PHE A 143 4.07 -9.90 16.63
CA PHE A 143 4.03 -10.24 18.05
C PHE A 143 3.55 -9.03 18.83
N GLN A 144 2.59 -9.24 19.71
CA GLN A 144 2.08 -8.23 20.62
C GLN A 144 2.08 -8.76 22.05
N THR A 145 2.82 -8.10 22.92
CA THR A 145 2.80 -8.33 24.36
C THR A 145 2.03 -7.21 25.04
N GLN A 146 1.37 -7.55 26.13
CA GLN A 146 0.83 -6.59 27.07
C GLN A 146 1.50 -6.84 28.42
N GLN A 147 2.37 -5.91 28.83
CA GLN A 147 3.23 -6.06 30.00
C GLN A 147 4.00 -7.39 29.96
N GLN A 148 3.64 -8.34 30.84
CA GLN A 148 4.29 -9.63 31.03
C GLN A 148 3.61 -10.78 30.27
N LYS A 149 2.52 -10.52 29.54
CA LYS A 149 1.73 -11.56 28.87
C LYS A 149 1.81 -11.40 27.35
N PHE A 150 2.02 -12.51 26.66
CA PHE A 150 1.82 -12.59 25.21
C PHE A 150 0.31 -12.58 24.94
N VAL A 151 -0.17 -11.53 24.27
CA VAL A 151 -1.59 -11.35 24.00
C VAL A 151 -1.93 -11.82 22.59
N ASN A 152 -1.07 -11.46 21.63
CA ASN A 152 -1.32 -11.82 20.25
C ASN A 152 -0.01 -12.20 19.55
N TRP A 153 -0.04 -13.26 18.78
CA TRP A 153 1.00 -13.55 17.81
C TRP A 153 0.37 -14.06 16.53
N GLN A 154 0.83 -13.53 15.40
CA GLN A 154 0.29 -13.81 14.08
C GLN A 154 1.42 -14.18 13.14
N CYS A 155 1.20 -15.21 12.34
CA CYS A 155 2.11 -15.65 11.31
C CYS A 155 1.36 -15.67 9.98
N ASP A 156 1.80 -14.83 9.06
CA ASP A 156 1.29 -14.71 7.70
C ASP A 156 2.29 -15.33 6.73
N ALA A 157 1.76 -16.07 5.76
CA ALA A 157 2.50 -16.59 4.61
C ALA A 157 1.72 -16.27 3.33
N GLU A 158 2.29 -15.43 2.47
CA GLU A 158 1.74 -15.01 1.20
C GLU A 158 2.57 -15.58 0.05
N TYR A 159 1.89 -16.20 -0.91
CA TYR A 159 2.45 -16.68 -2.16
C TYR A 159 1.87 -15.86 -3.32
N ARG A 160 2.75 -15.19 -4.07
CA ARG A 160 2.42 -14.42 -5.27
C ARG A 160 2.76 -15.23 -6.51
N GLY A 161 1.73 -15.69 -7.21
CA GLY A 161 1.81 -16.28 -8.54
C GLY A 161 1.88 -15.21 -9.64
N SER A 162 1.77 -15.65 -10.89
CA SER A 162 1.66 -14.76 -12.05
C SER A 162 0.30 -14.06 -12.11
N ASP A 163 -0.76 -14.83 -11.89
CA ASP A 163 -2.17 -14.51 -12.14
C ASP A 163 -3.03 -14.64 -10.87
N PHE A 164 -2.48 -15.24 -9.81
CA PHE A 164 -3.13 -15.39 -8.52
C PHE A 164 -2.21 -15.00 -7.35
N THR A 165 -2.82 -14.67 -6.23
CA THR A 165 -2.15 -14.49 -4.94
C THR A 165 -2.94 -15.23 -3.87
N THR A 166 -2.24 -16.01 -3.05
CA THR A 166 -2.82 -16.69 -1.89
C THR A 166 -2.08 -16.29 -0.63
N ALA A 167 -2.80 -16.15 0.48
CA ALA A 167 -2.22 -15.85 1.77
C ALA A 167 -2.87 -16.70 2.84
N VAL A 168 -2.08 -17.15 3.82
CA VAL A 168 -2.56 -17.87 4.99
C VAL A 168 -2.04 -17.15 6.23
N THR A 169 -2.94 -16.79 7.12
CA THR A 169 -2.68 -16.12 8.39
C THR A 169 -3.11 -17.02 9.52
N LEU A 170 -2.19 -17.30 10.45
CA LEU A 170 -2.46 -17.99 11.69
C LEU A 170 -2.35 -16.99 12.83
N GLY A 171 -3.46 -16.75 13.54
CA GLY A 171 -3.53 -15.87 14.70
C GLY A 171 -3.77 -16.68 15.97
N ASN A 172 -2.91 -16.48 16.97
CA ASN A 172 -2.99 -17.10 18.28
C ASN A 172 -3.20 -18.62 18.27
N PRO A 173 -2.47 -19.42 17.47
CA PRO A 173 -2.62 -20.86 17.55
C PRO A 173 -2.04 -21.37 18.87
N ASP A 174 -2.88 -22.02 19.65
CA ASP A 174 -2.53 -22.74 20.86
C ASP A 174 -2.77 -24.24 20.64
N LEU A 175 -1.67 -24.98 20.51
CA LEU A 175 -1.67 -26.43 20.29
C LEU A 175 -2.19 -27.20 21.52
N LEU A 176 -2.07 -26.64 22.73
CA LEU A 176 -2.48 -27.32 23.96
C LEU A 176 -3.99 -27.26 24.17
N LEU A 177 -4.59 -26.10 23.90
CA LEU A 177 -6.04 -25.89 24.00
C LEU A 177 -6.78 -26.15 22.68
N GLY A 178 -6.05 -26.41 21.59
CA GLY A 178 -6.62 -26.58 20.25
C GLY A 178 -7.36 -25.34 19.76
N SER A 179 -6.94 -24.15 20.22
CA SER A 179 -7.60 -22.88 19.93
C SER A 179 -6.78 -22.05 18.97
N GLY A 180 -7.42 -21.28 18.10
CA GLY A 180 -6.71 -20.43 17.15
C GLY A 180 -7.62 -19.93 16.04
N ILE A 181 -7.10 -18.94 15.32
CA ILE A 181 -7.76 -18.37 14.15
C ILE A 181 -6.86 -18.66 12.95
N MET A 182 -7.44 -19.24 11.91
CA MET A 182 -6.81 -19.41 10.62
C MET A 182 -7.61 -18.63 9.59
N VAL A 183 -6.94 -17.77 8.85
CA VAL A 183 -7.52 -17.03 7.74
C VAL A 183 -6.80 -17.43 6.47
N ALA A 184 -7.55 -17.88 5.47
CA ALA A 184 -7.01 -18.23 4.16
C ALA A 184 -7.63 -17.33 3.10
N HIS A 185 -6.79 -16.69 2.31
CA HIS A 185 -7.17 -15.81 1.21
C HIS A 185 -6.70 -16.41 -0.10
N TYR A 186 -7.54 -16.29 -1.12
CA TYR A 186 -7.22 -16.61 -2.49
C TYR A 186 -7.80 -15.55 -3.40
N LEU A 187 -6.98 -14.95 -4.26
CA LEU A 187 -7.41 -13.92 -5.21
C LEU A 187 -6.78 -14.21 -6.57
N GLN A 188 -7.60 -14.31 -7.60
CA GLN A 188 -7.18 -14.64 -8.96
C GLN A 188 -7.69 -13.59 -9.94
N SER A 189 -6.82 -13.18 -10.85
CA SER A 189 -7.18 -12.32 -11.98
C SER A 189 -7.94 -13.16 -13.00
N VAL A 190 -9.18 -12.80 -13.29
CA VAL A 190 -10.03 -13.46 -14.31
C VAL A 190 -9.93 -12.70 -15.63
N THR A 191 -9.73 -11.39 -15.57
CA THR A 191 -9.56 -10.50 -16.72
C THR A 191 -8.55 -9.42 -16.34
N ALA A 192 -7.95 -8.74 -17.32
CA ALA A 192 -6.99 -7.65 -17.07
C ALA A 192 -7.49 -6.58 -16.08
N SER A 193 -8.81 -6.38 -15.98
CA SER A 193 -9.46 -5.44 -15.08
C SER A 193 -10.21 -6.08 -13.92
N LEU A 194 -10.46 -7.39 -13.92
CA LEU A 194 -11.31 -8.06 -12.94
C LEU A 194 -10.57 -9.16 -12.21
N ALA A 195 -10.52 -9.06 -10.88
CA ALA A 195 -9.99 -10.10 -10.00
C ALA A 195 -11.10 -10.58 -9.04
N LEU A 196 -11.23 -11.89 -8.92
CA LEU A 196 -12.19 -12.55 -8.02
C LEU A 196 -11.44 -13.40 -7.02
N GLY A 197 -11.96 -13.49 -5.81
CA GLY A 197 -11.32 -14.20 -4.73
C GLY A 197 -12.26 -14.57 -3.61
N GLY A 198 -11.72 -15.27 -2.63
CA GLY A 198 -12.41 -15.64 -1.42
C GLY A 198 -11.52 -15.56 -0.20
N GLU A 199 -12.16 -15.34 0.94
CA GLU A 199 -11.58 -15.37 2.26
C GLU A 199 -12.33 -16.41 3.09
N LEU A 200 -11.58 -17.34 3.68
CA LEU A 200 -12.08 -18.31 4.64
C LEU A 200 -11.48 -17.98 6.01
N VAL A 201 -12.34 -17.58 6.94
CA VAL A 201 -11.97 -17.38 8.34
C VAL A 201 -12.46 -18.57 9.13
N TYR A 202 -11.53 -19.40 9.61
CA TYR A 202 -11.80 -20.50 10.52
C TYR A 202 -11.34 -20.10 11.93
N HIS A 203 -12.26 -20.09 12.89
CA HIS A 203 -11.92 -19.90 14.29
C HIS A 203 -12.32 -21.14 15.08
N CYS A 204 -11.37 -21.63 15.86
CA CYS A 204 -11.56 -22.75 16.77
C CYS A 204 -11.31 -22.26 18.19
N ARG A 205 -12.29 -22.42 19.05
CA ARG A 205 -12.19 -22.23 20.50
C ARG A 205 -12.73 -23.48 21.19
N PRO A 206 -12.31 -23.79 22.42
CA PRO A 206 -12.88 -24.91 23.17
C PRO A 206 -14.39 -24.76 23.28
N GLY A 207 -15.14 -25.64 22.61
CA GLY A 207 -16.61 -25.63 22.58
C GLY A 207 -17.29 -24.81 21.47
N GLU A 208 -16.53 -24.06 20.65
CA GLU A 208 -17.09 -23.27 19.54
C GLU A 208 -16.17 -23.34 18.30
N GLN A 209 -16.71 -23.87 17.21
CA GLN A 209 -16.05 -23.88 15.90
C GLN A 209 -16.92 -23.11 14.91
N GLY A 210 -16.30 -22.21 14.16
CA GLY A 210 -17.00 -21.47 13.13
C GLY A 210 -16.12 -21.24 11.91
N ALA A 211 -16.71 -21.45 10.74
CA ALA A 211 -16.13 -21.09 9.46
C ALA A 211 -16.99 -20.00 8.84
N VAL A 212 -16.36 -18.89 8.45
CA VAL A 212 -17.01 -17.82 7.69
C VAL A 212 -16.32 -17.74 6.35
N LEU A 213 -17.10 -17.95 5.29
CA LEU A 213 -16.67 -17.74 3.92
C LEU A 213 -17.14 -16.37 3.45
N SER A 214 -16.22 -15.64 2.83
CA SER A 214 -16.45 -14.36 2.16
C SER A 214 -15.94 -14.46 0.73
N LEU A 215 -16.65 -13.83 -0.20
CA LEU A 215 -16.28 -13.70 -1.60
C LEU A 215 -15.95 -12.25 -1.88
N THR A 216 -14.86 -12.00 -2.60
CA THR A 216 -14.40 -10.66 -2.94
C THR A 216 -14.24 -10.53 -4.45
N GLY A 217 -14.80 -9.46 -5.00
CA GLY A 217 -14.57 -9.02 -6.37
C GLY A 217 -13.90 -7.66 -6.38
N ARG A 218 -12.87 -7.51 -7.20
CA ARG A 218 -12.20 -6.24 -7.45
C ARG A 218 -12.19 -5.94 -8.93
N TYR A 219 -12.69 -4.76 -9.27
CA TYR A 219 -12.68 -4.21 -10.61
C TYR A 219 -11.81 -2.96 -10.68
N THR A 220 -10.77 -3.02 -11.51
CA THR A 220 -9.82 -1.94 -11.75
C THR A 220 -10.08 -1.33 -13.12
N GLY A 221 -10.69 -0.14 -13.13
CA GLY A 221 -10.80 0.70 -14.31
C GLY A 221 -9.56 1.58 -14.51
N THR A 222 -9.62 2.49 -15.49
CA THR A 222 -8.49 3.39 -15.80
C THR A 222 -8.17 4.35 -14.66
N ASN A 223 -9.21 4.94 -14.04
CA ASN A 223 -9.08 5.97 -12.99
C ASN A 223 -9.85 5.64 -11.70
N TYR A 224 -10.43 4.44 -11.61
CA TYR A 224 -11.23 4.02 -10.46
C TYR A 224 -11.01 2.56 -10.13
N ILE A 225 -11.26 2.21 -8.87
CA ILE A 225 -11.19 0.85 -8.36
C ILE A 225 -12.45 0.62 -7.54
N ALA A 226 -13.24 -0.38 -7.92
CA ALA A 226 -14.41 -0.81 -7.18
C ALA A 226 -14.13 -2.20 -6.58
N THR A 227 -14.39 -2.37 -5.31
CA THR A 227 -14.18 -3.64 -4.61
C THR A 227 -15.42 -3.96 -3.79
N VAL A 228 -15.87 -5.20 -3.85
CA VAL A 228 -17.03 -5.68 -3.12
C VAL A 228 -16.64 -6.99 -2.46
N THR A 229 -16.83 -7.08 -1.15
CA THR A 229 -16.65 -8.29 -0.35
C THR A 229 -17.99 -8.65 0.27
N VAL A 230 -18.49 -9.85 0.06
CA VAL A 230 -19.76 -10.33 0.62
C VAL A 230 -19.51 -11.69 1.26
N GLY A 231 -19.88 -11.84 2.52
CA GLY A 231 -19.75 -13.11 3.24
C GLY A 231 -20.85 -13.30 4.26
N GLY A 232 -20.80 -14.43 4.98
CA GLY A 232 -21.79 -14.75 6.00
C GLY A 232 -21.89 -13.72 7.14
N ALA A 233 -20.84 -12.92 7.36
CA ALA A 233 -20.82 -11.89 8.40
C ALA A 233 -21.39 -10.53 7.96
N GLY A 234 -21.46 -10.25 6.65
CA GLY A 234 -21.82 -8.95 6.13
C GLY A 234 -21.34 -8.68 4.70
N ALA A 235 -21.56 -7.45 4.25
CA ALA A 235 -21.11 -6.94 2.97
C ALA A 235 -20.27 -5.68 3.17
N HIS A 236 -19.17 -5.56 2.45
CA HIS A 236 -18.30 -4.40 2.46
C HIS A 236 -17.98 -4.02 1.01
N ALA A 237 -18.41 -2.84 0.60
CA ALA A 237 -18.16 -2.29 -0.72
C ALA A 237 -17.34 -1.01 -0.60
N SER A 238 -16.33 -0.85 -1.45
CA SER A 238 -15.57 0.38 -1.50
C SER A 238 -15.26 0.80 -2.93
N TYR A 239 -15.36 2.10 -3.18
CA TYR A 239 -15.16 2.72 -4.47
C TYR A 239 -14.13 3.84 -4.35
N TYR A 240 -12.99 3.65 -5.00
CA TYR A 240 -11.92 4.64 -5.10
C TYR A 240 -11.96 5.28 -6.48
N HIS A 241 -11.84 6.60 -6.53
CA HIS A 241 -11.78 7.34 -7.79
C HIS A 241 -10.73 8.45 -7.73
N ARG A 242 -9.81 8.43 -8.69
CA ARG A 242 -8.83 9.50 -8.87
C ARG A 242 -9.37 10.50 -9.88
N ALA A 243 -9.98 11.57 -9.36
CA ALA A 243 -10.58 12.62 -10.20
C ALA A 243 -9.50 13.47 -10.89
N ASN A 244 -8.41 13.78 -10.18
CA ASN A 244 -7.29 14.55 -10.72
C ASN A 244 -5.97 14.10 -10.07
N GLU A 245 -4.83 14.63 -10.51
CA GLU A 245 -3.54 14.35 -9.87
C GLU A 245 -3.50 14.80 -8.40
N GLN A 246 -4.23 15.88 -8.10
CA GLN A 246 -4.33 16.48 -6.77
C GLN A 246 -5.50 15.95 -5.94
N LEU A 247 -6.56 15.42 -6.57
CA LEU A 247 -7.81 15.07 -5.89
C LEU A 247 -8.12 13.58 -6.04
N GLN A 248 -8.25 12.92 -4.89
CA GLN A 248 -8.66 11.52 -4.77
C GLN A 248 -9.91 11.43 -3.92
N LEU A 249 -10.82 10.53 -4.30
CA LEU A 249 -12.11 10.31 -3.66
C LEU A 249 -12.22 8.84 -3.26
N GLY A 250 -12.82 8.58 -2.12
CA GLY A 250 -13.10 7.25 -1.61
C GLY A 250 -14.49 7.19 -1.00
N VAL A 251 -15.23 6.13 -1.32
CA VAL A 251 -16.50 5.82 -0.68
C VAL A 251 -16.41 4.41 -0.13
N GLU A 252 -16.83 4.21 1.10
CA GLU A 252 -16.91 2.92 1.77
C GLU A 252 -18.33 2.71 2.27
N PHE A 253 -18.83 1.50 2.07
CA PHE A 253 -20.12 1.03 2.53
C PHE A 253 -19.88 -0.27 3.29
N GLU A 254 -20.23 -0.29 4.57
CA GLU A 254 -20.11 -1.46 5.42
C GLU A 254 -21.50 -1.83 5.95
N ALA A 255 -21.87 -3.09 5.77
CA ALA A 255 -23.12 -3.65 6.25
C ALA A 255 -22.80 -4.93 7.04
N SER A 256 -23.09 -4.91 8.33
CA SER A 256 -22.89 -6.06 9.21
C SER A 256 -24.20 -6.81 9.40
N SER A 257 -24.26 -8.08 9.01
CA SER A 257 -25.45 -8.91 9.23
C SER A 257 -25.63 -9.23 10.72
N ARG A 258 -24.53 -9.39 11.46
CA ARG A 258 -24.52 -9.70 12.90
C ARG A 258 -25.09 -8.56 13.75
N MET A 259 -24.62 -7.33 13.49
CA MET A 259 -25.06 -6.16 14.26
C MET A 259 -26.32 -5.51 13.67
N GLN A 260 -26.74 -5.91 12.47
CA GLN A 260 -27.80 -5.24 11.69
C GLN A 260 -27.52 -3.74 11.48
N ASP A 261 -26.25 -3.38 11.44
CA ASP A 261 -25.80 -2.00 11.27
C ASP A 261 -25.28 -1.79 9.85
N THR A 262 -25.56 -0.60 9.32
CA THR A 262 -25.05 -0.13 8.03
C THR A 262 -24.38 1.23 8.23
N SER A 263 -23.18 1.38 7.69
CA SER A 263 -22.43 2.63 7.73
C SER A 263 -21.95 2.98 6.32
N VAL A 264 -21.98 4.27 6.02
CA VAL A 264 -21.52 4.80 4.73
C VAL A 264 -20.57 5.95 5.02
N SER A 265 -19.33 5.78 4.60
CA SER A 265 -18.27 6.76 4.78
C SER A 265 -17.82 7.30 3.43
N PHE A 266 -17.78 8.62 3.32
CA PHE A 266 -17.24 9.35 2.19
C PHE A 266 -15.97 10.06 2.63
N GLY A 267 -14.90 9.92 1.86
CA GLY A 267 -13.62 10.54 2.10
C GLY A 267 -13.04 11.19 0.85
N TYR A 268 -12.26 12.25 1.02
CA TYR A 268 -11.48 12.83 -0.04
C TYR A 268 -10.10 13.24 0.45
N GLN A 269 -9.12 13.16 -0.44
CA GLN A 269 -7.76 13.60 -0.21
C GLN A 269 -7.38 14.61 -1.29
N LEU A 270 -6.97 15.80 -0.84
CA LEU A 270 -6.47 16.87 -1.67
C LEU A 270 -4.98 17.07 -1.36
N ASP A 271 -4.14 16.78 -2.34
CA ASP A 271 -2.70 17.03 -2.31
C ASP A 271 -2.39 18.31 -3.10
N VAL A 272 -1.87 19.32 -2.41
CA VAL A 272 -1.47 20.60 -3.00
C VAL A 272 0.06 20.69 -2.97
N PRO A 273 0.76 20.18 -4.01
CA PRO A 273 2.22 20.10 -4.00
C PRO A 273 2.88 21.48 -3.95
N LYS A 274 2.25 22.51 -4.55
CA LYS A 274 2.74 23.90 -4.52
C LYS A 274 2.93 24.44 -3.10
N THR A 275 2.13 23.97 -2.16
CA THR A 275 2.19 24.39 -0.75
C THR A 275 2.64 23.25 0.17
N ASN A 276 3.03 22.07 -0.33
CA ASN A 276 3.35 20.89 0.49
C ASN A 276 2.29 20.61 1.56
N LEU A 277 1.03 20.71 1.16
CA LEU A 277 -0.13 20.61 2.03
C LEU A 277 -0.97 19.42 1.58
N LEU A 278 -1.21 18.50 2.49
CA LEU A 278 -2.06 17.34 2.30
C LEU A 278 -3.30 17.52 3.19
N PHE A 279 -4.45 17.69 2.56
CA PHE A 279 -5.73 17.79 3.26
C PHE A 279 -6.54 16.52 3.05
N LYS A 280 -7.09 15.97 4.13
CA LYS A 280 -7.98 14.81 4.11
C LYS A 280 -9.27 15.16 4.82
N GLY A 281 -10.40 14.95 4.15
CA GLY A 281 -11.73 15.14 4.72
C GLY A 281 -12.52 13.83 4.70
N SER A 282 -13.37 13.63 5.71
CA SER A 282 -14.25 12.48 5.81
C SER A 282 -15.59 12.84 6.42
N ILE A 283 -16.64 12.17 5.97
CA ILE A 283 -18.01 12.30 6.45
C ILE A 283 -18.60 10.89 6.52
N ASP A 284 -19.18 10.54 7.67
CA ASP A 284 -19.82 9.24 7.89
C ASP A 284 -21.33 9.41 8.12
N SER A 285 -22.10 8.36 7.81
CA SER A 285 -23.57 8.29 7.99
C SER A 285 -24.00 8.43 9.46
N ASN A 286 -23.07 8.24 10.39
CA ASN A 286 -23.26 8.51 11.82
C ASN A 286 -23.21 10.01 12.20
N TRP A 287 -23.23 10.92 11.21
CA TRP A 287 -23.12 12.37 11.40
C TRP A 287 -21.80 12.79 12.06
N VAL A 288 -20.73 12.06 11.75
CA VAL A 288 -19.38 12.39 12.16
C VAL A 288 -18.66 13.00 10.97
N VAL A 289 -18.13 14.19 11.15
CA VAL A 289 -17.31 14.91 10.16
C VAL A 289 -15.90 15.01 10.71
N GLY A 290 -14.92 14.63 9.89
CA GLY A 290 -13.51 14.65 10.26
C GLY A 290 -12.66 15.33 9.20
N ALA A 291 -11.70 16.14 9.62
CA ALA A 291 -10.71 16.74 8.73
C ALA A 291 -9.31 16.63 9.35
N THR A 292 -8.32 16.31 8.52
CA THR A 292 -6.91 16.30 8.87
C THR A 292 -6.13 17.12 7.85
N LEU A 293 -5.31 18.04 8.32
CA LEU A 293 -4.42 18.87 7.54
C LEU A 293 -2.98 18.56 7.92
N GLU A 294 -2.19 18.06 6.98
CA GLU A 294 -0.76 17.90 7.15
C GLU A 294 -0.02 18.93 6.29
N LYS A 295 0.91 19.66 6.89
CA LYS A 295 1.68 20.72 6.26
C LYS A 295 3.16 20.50 6.53
N LYS A 296 3.93 20.28 5.46
CA LYS A 296 5.40 20.23 5.56
C LYS A 296 5.96 21.64 5.46
N LEU A 297 6.79 22.03 6.43
CA LEU A 297 7.32 23.38 6.60
C LEU A 297 8.77 23.46 6.11
N LEU A 298 8.96 23.53 4.80
CA LEU A 298 10.29 23.75 4.23
C LEU A 298 10.83 25.15 4.60
N PRO A 299 12.15 25.31 4.88
CA PRO A 299 13.25 24.36 4.70
C PRO A 299 13.52 23.43 5.91
N LEU A 300 12.77 23.56 7.01
CA LEU A 300 12.97 22.71 8.18
C LEU A 300 12.32 21.34 7.95
N PRO A 301 12.91 20.22 8.44
CA PRO A 301 12.29 18.90 8.40
C PRO A 301 11.18 18.77 9.46
N LEU A 302 10.23 19.72 9.44
CA LEU A 302 9.06 19.75 10.32
C LEU A 302 7.79 19.56 9.51
N SER A 303 6.94 18.65 9.98
CA SER A 303 5.59 18.46 9.48
C SER A 303 4.59 18.73 10.60
N LEU A 304 3.70 19.69 10.37
CA LEU A 304 2.59 20.01 11.27
C LEU A 304 1.35 19.25 10.80
N ALA A 305 0.74 18.47 11.68
CA ALA A 305 -0.56 17.84 11.46
C ALA A 305 -1.61 18.48 12.38
N LEU A 306 -2.74 18.87 11.83
CA LEU A 306 -3.92 19.35 12.57
C LEU A 306 -5.08 18.41 12.26
N GLY A 307 -5.79 17.96 13.28
CA GLY A 307 -6.94 17.07 13.14
C GLY A 307 -8.13 17.57 13.94
N ALA A 308 -9.32 17.49 13.36
CA ALA A 308 -10.56 17.81 14.04
C ALA A 308 -11.67 16.84 13.63
N PHE A 309 -12.43 16.35 14.62
CA PHE A 309 -13.57 15.47 14.45
C PHE A 309 -14.76 16.04 15.23
N LEU A 310 -15.88 16.20 14.53
CA LEU A 310 -17.13 16.69 15.08
C LEU A 310 -18.20 15.63 14.92
N ASN A 311 -18.77 15.17 16.05
CA ASN A 311 -19.95 14.32 16.06
C ASN A 311 -21.17 15.18 16.32
N HIS A 312 -21.98 15.42 15.28
CA HIS A 312 -23.19 16.24 15.38
C HIS A 312 -24.29 15.56 16.20
N ARG A 313 -24.41 14.22 16.16
CA ARG A 313 -25.45 13.49 16.89
C ARG A 313 -25.23 13.55 18.41
N LYS A 314 -23.97 13.48 18.86
CA LYS A 314 -23.59 13.50 20.27
C LYS A 314 -23.12 14.87 20.76
N ASN A 315 -23.05 15.87 19.87
CA ASN A 315 -22.47 17.19 20.13
C ASN A 315 -21.07 17.13 20.78
N LYS A 316 -20.22 16.21 20.31
CA LYS A 316 -18.85 16.06 20.80
C LYS A 316 -17.85 16.50 19.75
N PHE A 317 -17.00 17.44 20.12
CA PHE A 317 -15.90 17.92 19.28
C PHE A 317 -14.56 17.45 19.88
N HIS A 318 -13.73 16.85 19.04
CA HIS A 318 -12.38 16.43 19.40
C HIS A 318 -11.42 17.07 18.40
N CYS A 319 -10.38 17.73 18.90
CA CYS A 319 -9.32 18.28 18.06
C CYS A 319 -7.96 17.93 18.65
N GLY A 320 -6.97 17.87 17.78
CA GLY A 320 -5.58 17.62 18.17
C GLY A 320 -4.64 18.19 17.13
N PHE A 321 -3.39 18.36 17.55
CA PHE A 321 -2.29 18.68 16.65
C PHE A 321 -1.11 17.79 16.96
N GLY A 322 -0.30 17.51 15.95
CA GLY A 322 0.90 16.73 16.05
C GLY A 322 2.02 17.44 15.30
N ILE A 323 3.24 17.34 15.84
CA ILE A 323 4.44 17.82 15.17
C ILE A 323 5.33 16.61 14.96
N THR A 324 5.70 16.37 13.71
CA THR A 324 6.68 15.33 13.34
C THR A 324 7.96 16.03 12.90
N ILE A 325 9.07 15.61 13.48
CA ILE A 325 10.42 16.11 13.16
C ILE A 325 11.20 14.95 12.56
N GLY A 326 11.67 15.10 11.33
CA GLY A 326 12.38 14.04 10.60
C GLY A 326 12.57 14.33 9.12
#